data_AF-A0A966JBT5-F1
#
_entry.id   AF-A0A966JBT5-F1
#
_cell.length_a   1.000
_cell.length_b   1.000
_cell.length_c   1.000
_cell.angle_alpha   90.00
_cell.angle_beta   90.00
_cell.angle_gamma   90.00
#
_symmetry.space_group_name_H-M   'P 1'
#
loop_
_entity.id
_entity.type
_entity.pdbx_description
1 polymer ?
#
loop_
_entity_poly.entity_id
_entity_poly.type
_entity_poly.pdbx_seq_one_letter_code
_entity_poly.pdbx_strand_id
1 'polypeptide(L)' 'MNQSDTPPGTSRVRATVAYLGSAFRGAAENPGVRTVVGELRAAISRFVGHDVEITLA' A
#
# COMPACT_ATOMS: atom_id res chain seq x y z
N MET A 1 -18.88 -5.82 -3.41
CA MET A 1 -17.88 -5.00 -4.13
C MET A 1 -17.03 -5.99 -4.91
N ASN A 2 -17.25 -6.07 -6.22
CA ASN A 2 -16.99 -7.27 -7.02
C ASN A 2 -15.61 -7.19 -7.71
N GLN A 3 -15.06 -8.33 -8.12
CA GLN A 3 -13.74 -8.47 -8.77
C GLN A 3 -13.57 -7.65 -10.08
N SER A 4 -14.64 -7.00 -10.56
CA SER A 4 -14.76 -6.30 -11.84
C SER A 4 -14.03 -4.95 -11.96
N ASP A 5 -13.49 -4.38 -10.88
CA ASP A 5 -12.78 -3.07 -10.87
C ASP A 5 -11.25 -3.18 -10.97
N THR A 6 -10.70 -4.33 -11.35
CA THR A 6 -9.25 -4.52 -11.43
C THR A 6 -8.78 -4.25 -12.86
N PRO A 7 -7.90 -3.26 -13.11
CA PRO A 7 -7.38 -2.98 -14.46
C PRO A 7 -6.79 -4.23 -15.13
N PRO A 8 -6.91 -4.40 -16.46
CA PRO A 8 -6.32 -5.53 -17.17
C PRO A 8 -4.82 -5.66 -16.87
N GLY A 9 -4.36 -6.89 -16.62
CA GLY A 9 -2.96 -7.15 -16.27
C GLY A 9 -2.59 -6.83 -14.82
N THR A 10 -3.55 -6.43 -13.97
CA THR A 10 -3.33 -6.26 -12.53
C THR A 10 -4.08 -7.32 -11.72
N SER A 11 -3.70 -7.49 -10.46
CA SER A 11 -4.36 -8.40 -9.53
C SER A 11 -4.59 -7.70 -8.20
N ARG A 12 -5.80 -7.82 -7.65
CA ARG A 12 -6.12 -7.29 -6.32
C ARG A 12 -5.72 -8.31 -5.26
N VAL A 13 -4.93 -7.87 -4.29
CA VAL A 13 -4.45 -8.71 -3.19
C VAL A 13 -4.93 -8.12 -1.87
N ARG A 14 -5.39 -8.99 -0.95
CA ARG A 14 -5.63 -8.62 0.44
C ARG A 14 -4.45 -9.11 1.27
N ALA A 15 -3.85 -8.21 2.03
CA ALA A 15 -2.74 -8.52 2.94
C ALA A 15 -3.04 -8.06 4.36
N THR A 16 -2.49 -8.78 5.34
CA THR A 16 -2.45 -8.36 6.74
C THR A 16 -1.01 -7.96 7.04
N VAL A 17 -0.81 -6.74 7.56
CA VAL A 17 0.52 -6.20 7.85
C VAL A 17 0.62 -5.87 9.33
N ALA A 18 1.65 -6.42 9.98
CA ALA A 18 2.06 -6.02 11.32
C ALA A 18 3.27 -5.09 11.21
N TYR A 19 3.31 -4.06 12.06
CA TYR A 19 4.40 -3.08 12.08
C TYR A 19 4.64 -2.54 13.49
N LEU A 20 5.86 -2.06 13.75
CA LEU A 20 6.18 -1.34 14.98
C LEU A 20 5.68 0.10 14.89
N GLY A 21 4.59 0.40 15.61
CA GLY A 21 3.89 1.68 15.48
C GLY A 21 4.70 2.92 15.87
N SER A 22 5.68 2.80 16.77
CA SER A 22 6.48 3.94 17.25
C SER A 22 7.36 4.58 16.17
N ALA A 23 7.64 3.86 15.08
CA ALA A 23 8.42 4.38 13.97
C ALA A 23 7.59 5.22 12.98
N PHE A 24 6.26 5.30 13.15
CA PHE A 24 5.34 5.90 12.18
C PHE A 24 4.36 6.87 12.84
N ARG A 25 3.97 7.91 12.11
CA ARG A 25 2.92 8.85 12.55
C ARG A 25 1.54 8.44 12.01
N GLY A 26 1.21 7.16 12.18
CA GLY A 26 -0.02 6.55 11.65
C GLY A 26 0.19 5.73 10.37
N ALA A 27 -0.89 5.06 9.95
CA ALA A 27 -0.87 4.16 8.80
C ALA A 27 -1.09 4.88 7.47
N ALA A 28 -2.11 5.73 7.41
CA ALA A 28 -2.51 6.45 6.20
C ALA A 28 -1.45 7.49 5.78
N GLU A 29 -1.40 7.77 4.48
CA GLU A 29 -0.45 8.72 3.92
C GLU A 29 -0.73 10.19 4.25
N ASN A 30 0.37 10.93 4.37
CA ASN A 30 0.35 12.37 4.51
C ASN A 30 1.65 12.94 3.87
N PRO A 31 1.56 13.92 2.95
CA PRO A 31 2.73 14.48 2.28
C PRO A 31 3.84 14.90 3.27
N GLY A 32 5.08 14.48 2.98
CA GLY A 32 6.24 14.79 3.81
C GLY A 32 6.31 14.04 5.15
N VAL A 33 5.38 13.12 5.43
CA VAL A 33 5.36 12.31 6.65
C VAL A 33 5.66 10.84 6.31
N ARG A 34 6.55 10.23 7.08
CA ARG A 34 6.81 8.79 7.00
C ARG A 34 5.65 8.02 7.62
N THR A 35 4.98 7.22 6.80
CA THR A 35 3.75 6.46 7.14
C THR A 35 3.87 5.03 6.65
N VAL A 36 3.06 4.14 7.22
CA VAL A 36 3.12 2.70 6.88
C VAL A 36 2.76 2.47 5.42
N VAL A 37 1.66 3.07 4.93
CA VAL A 37 1.22 2.89 3.54
C VAL A 37 2.23 3.48 2.55
N GLY A 38 2.83 4.64 2.88
CA GLY A 38 3.86 5.26 2.04
C GLY A 38 5.09 4.37 1.86
N GLU A 39 5.61 3.78 2.94
CA GLU A 39 6.74 2.84 2.87
C GLU A 39 6.38 1.55 2.13
N LEU A 40 5.19 0.99 2.40
CA LEU A 40 4.73 -0.23 1.72
C LEU A 40 4.59 0.00 0.22
N ARG A 41 4.00 1.12 -0.21
CA ARG A 41 3.90 1.43 -1.64
C ARG A 41 5.28 1.53 -2.26
N ALA A 42 6.19 2.30 -1.66
CA ALA A 42 7.54 2.47 -2.19
C ALA A 42 8.27 1.13 -2.33
N ALA A 43 8.18 0.26 -1.33
CA ALA A 43 8.81 -1.06 -1.34
C ALA A 43 8.18 -2.00 -2.39
N ILE A 44 6.85 -2.08 -2.44
CA ILE A 44 6.14 -2.97 -3.36
C ILE A 44 6.32 -2.48 -4.80
N SER A 45 6.18 -1.18 -5.07
CA SER A 45 6.39 -0.61 -6.40
C SER A 45 7.80 -0.87 -6.92
N ARG A 46 8.81 -0.75 -6.05
CA ARG A 46 10.19 -1.13 -6.41
C ARG A 46 10.32 -2.61 -6.75
N PHE A 47 9.61 -3.48 -6.03
CA PHE A 47 9.66 -4.93 -6.25
C PHE A 47 8.96 -5.35 -7.55
N VAL A 48 7.77 -4.80 -7.83
CA VAL A 48 6.98 -5.16 -9.03
C VAL A 48 7.38 -4.37 -10.28
N GLY A 49 8.16 -3.29 -10.13
CA GLY A 49 8.66 -2.47 -11.24
C GLY A 49 7.66 -1.45 -11.79
N HIS A 50 6.55 -1.20 -11.09
CA HIS A 50 5.55 -0.19 -11.46
C HIS A 50 4.80 0.33 -10.22
N ASP A 51 4.09 1.44 -10.37
CA ASP A 51 3.30 2.02 -9.27
C ASP A 51 2.17 1.08 -8.83
N VAL A 52 1.88 1.06 -7.53
CA VAL A 52 0.78 0.30 -6.94
C VAL A 52 -0.15 1.19 -6.13
N GLU A 53 -1.43 0.84 -6.14
CA GLU A 53 -2.42 1.45 -5.26
C GLU A 53 -2.59 0.59 -4.01
N ILE A 54 -2.64 1.24 -2.84
CA ILE A 54 -2.90 0.59 -1.56
C ILE A 54 -4.06 1.33 -0.88
N THR A 55 -5.07 0.57 -0.49
CA THR A 55 -6.22 1.07 0.28
C THR A 55 -6.22 0.37 1.65
N LEU A 56 -6.45 1.14 2.71
CA LEU A 56 -6.72 0.58 4.04
C LEU A 56 -8.19 0.17 4.11
N ALA A 57 -8.44 -1.04 4.63
CA ALA A 57 -9.79 -1.58 4.82
C ALA A 57 -10.43 -1.10 6.13
#